data_AF-A0A9P9SY14-F1
#
_entry.id   AF-A0A9P9SY14-F1
#
_cell.length_a   1.000
_cell.length_b   1.000
_cell.length_c   1.000
_cell.angle_alpha   90.00
_cell.angle_beta   90.00
_cell.angle_gamma   90.00
#
_symmetry.space_group_name_H-M   'P 1'
#
loop_
_entity.id
_entity.type
_entity.pdbx_description
1 polymer ?
#
loop_
_entity_poly.entity_id
_entity_poly.type
_entity_poly.pdbx_seq_one_letter_code
_entity_poly.pdbx_strand_id
1 'polypeptide(L)'
;MSQGLHVSGPYPPAYFPLANLPREIRDKIFVDLLALGPLKQVPALLIALGCSKEWTTDYHEAQRIYFQQNYVVSVKNQEKFKYMDRKTRMAIRFLRFEVLQSNTNPTQCLNLRNSRAFCLNDFEALTIDITGLDELESSHGRDLRDFFCAVDYIRKASLHGVRMMHVIIDQSAKRGLIWPLASLGKNYQSKGVVILNGRRVELFGWQGN
;
A
#
# COMPACT_ATOMS: atom_id res chain seq x y z
N MET A 1 51.85 39.89 -18.66
CA MET A 1 51.89 38.71 -17.78
C MET A 1 50.48 38.50 -17.24
N SER A 2 49.70 37.63 -17.89
CA SER A 2 48.33 37.30 -17.47
C SER A 2 48.32 35.87 -16.98
N GLN A 3 48.15 35.68 -15.67
CA GLN A 3 47.97 34.35 -15.09
C GLN A 3 46.54 33.90 -15.37
N GLY A 4 46.39 32.81 -16.11
CA GLY A 4 45.11 32.17 -16.37
C GLY A 4 44.58 31.51 -15.10
N LEU A 5 43.39 31.92 -14.68
CA LEU A 5 42.62 31.26 -13.62
C LEU A 5 42.21 29.86 -14.10
N HIS A 6 42.81 28.84 -13.50
CA HIS A 6 42.38 27.46 -13.66
C HIS A 6 41.02 27.30 -12.97
N VAL A 7 39.94 27.29 -13.76
CA VAL A 7 38.61 26.91 -13.27
C VAL A 7 38.64 25.40 -13.06
N SER A 8 38.77 24.96 -11.81
CA SER A 8 38.56 23.58 -11.41
C SER A 8 37.15 23.17 -11.85
N GLY A 9 37.07 22.16 -12.72
CA GLY A 9 35.81 21.62 -13.21
C GLY A 9 34.90 21.15 -12.07
N PRO A 10 33.59 20.95 -12.35
CA PRO A 10 32.63 20.54 -11.34
C PRO A 10 33.10 19.21 -10.72
N TYR A 11 33.25 19.20 -9.38
CA TYR A 11 33.48 17.98 -8.63
C TYR A 11 32.42 16.94 -9.07
N PRO A 12 32.81 15.69 -9.38
CA PRO A 12 31.83 14.66 -9.62
C PRO A 12 30.89 14.60 -8.40
N PRO A 13 29.57 14.42 -8.59
CA PRO A 13 28.63 14.35 -7.49
C PRO A 13 29.16 13.31 -6.50
N ALA A 14 29.37 13.74 -5.24
CA ALA A 14 29.90 12.88 -4.20
C ALA A 14 28.93 11.70 -4.02
N TYR A 15 29.33 10.56 -4.59
CA TYR A 15 28.58 9.32 -4.53
C TYR A 15 28.67 8.78 -3.11
N PHE A 16 27.54 8.76 -2.41
CA PHE A 16 27.43 8.07 -1.13
C PHE A 16 26.62 6.78 -1.35
N PRO A 17 27.27 5.61 -1.47
CA PRO A 17 26.56 4.36 -1.67
C PRO A 17 25.71 4.03 -0.46
N LEU A 18 24.43 3.72 -0.69
CA LEU A 18 23.53 3.25 0.37
C LEU A 18 24.09 1.99 1.03
N ALA A 19 24.76 1.12 0.28
CA ALA A 19 25.44 -0.07 0.80
C ALA A 19 26.43 0.20 1.95
N ASN A 20 27.02 1.40 2.03
CA ASN A 20 27.94 1.77 3.11
C ASN A 20 27.22 2.24 4.38
N LEU A 21 25.90 2.42 4.34
CA LEU A 21 25.13 2.71 5.54
C LEU A 21 25.02 1.46 6.43
N PRO A 22 25.05 1.64 7.77
CA PRO A 22 24.63 0.61 8.71
C PRO A 22 23.27 0.03 8.30
N ARG A 23 23.13 -1.28 8.45
CA ARG A 23 21.95 -2.02 8.02
C ARG A 23 20.68 -1.43 8.62
N GLU A 24 20.73 -0.99 9.86
CA GLU A 24 19.61 -0.41 10.60
C GLU A 24 19.12 0.89 9.96
N ILE A 25 20.03 1.68 9.39
CA ILE A 25 19.68 2.92 8.69
C ILE A 25 19.08 2.60 7.33
N ARG A 26 19.67 1.64 6.59
CA ARG A 26 19.12 1.17 5.31
C ARG A 26 17.70 0.63 5.48
N ASP A 27 17.50 -0.22 6.48
CA ASP A 27 16.19 -0.82 6.77
C ASP A 27 15.15 0.27 7.04
N LYS A 28 15.49 1.34 7.77
CA LYS A 28 14.58 2.49 7.97
C LYS A 28 14.26 3.25 6.69
N ILE A 29 15.28 3.54 5.88
CA ILE A 29 15.10 4.21 4.57
C ILE A 29 14.20 3.36 3.68
N PHE A 30 14.44 2.05 3.64
CA PHE A 30 13.72 1.11 2.79
C PHE A 30 12.27 0.91 3.25
N VAL A 31 11.99 0.81 4.55
CA VAL A 31 10.63 0.64 5.05
C VAL A 31 9.71 1.77 4.57
N ASP A 32 10.11 3.03 4.74
CA ASP A 32 9.24 4.16 4.36
C ASP A 32 9.19 4.37 2.83
N LEU A 33 10.31 4.17 2.13
CA LEU A 33 10.41 4.49 0.70
C LEU A 33 10.03 3.33 -0.25
N LEU A 34 9.79 2.12 0.28
CA LEU A 34 9.33 0.95 -0.46
C LEU A 34 7.86 0.60 -0.18
N ALA A 35 7.13 1.46 0.52
CA ALA A 35 5.70 1.29 0.68
C ALA A 35 5.00 1.28 -0.70
N LEU A 36 4.08 0.34 -0.92
CA LEU A 36 3.32 0.25 -2.16
C LEU A 36 2.55 1.55 -2.39
N GLY A 37 2.86 2.24 -3.47
CA GLY A 37 2.15 3.46 -3.84
C GLY A 37 0.67 3.18 -4.16
N PRO A 38 -0.17 4.22 -4.18
CA PRO A 38 -1.51 4.14 -4.76
C PRO A 38 -1.47 3.50 -6.16
N LEU A 39 -2.50 2.72 -6.52
CA LEU A 39 -2.61 2.08 -7.86
C LEU A 39 -1.41 1.22 -8.34
N LYS A 40 -0.72 0.48 -7.45
CA LYS A 40 0.43 -0.36 -7.82
C LYS A 40 1.60 0.42 -8.41
N GLN A 41 1.69 1.72 -8.14
CA GLN A 41 2.85 2.50 -8.57
C GLN A 41 4.10 1.91 -7.94
N VAL A 42 5.13 1.73 -8.77
CA VAL A 42 6.44 1.29 -8.32
C VAL A 42 6.99 2.37 -7.38
N PRO A 43 7.44 2.01 -6.17
CA PRO A 43 8.01 2.96 -5.24
C PRO A 43 9.14 3.78 -5.88
N ALA A 44 9.16 5.09 -5.61
CA ALA A 44 10.13 6.01 -6.21
C ALA A 44 11.58 5.60 -5.96
N LEU A 45 11.87 4.98 -4.82
CA LEU A 45 13.19 4.45 -4.52
C LEU A 45 13.60 3.31 -5.45
N LEU A 46 12.68 2.37 -5.78
CA LEU A 46 13.01 1.32 -6.75
C LEU A 46 13.28 1.89 -8.13
N ILE A 47 12.56 2.95 -8.53
CA ILE A 47 12.81 3.65 -9.79
C ILE A 47 14.21 4.28 -9.77
N ALA A 48 14.51 5.06 -8.73
CA ALA A 48 15.80 5.72 -8.59
C ALA A 48 16.98 4.72 -8.59
N LEU A 49 16.87 3.63 -7.84
CA LEU A 49 17.87 2.56 -7.78
C LEU A 49 18.03 1.83 -9.11
N GLY A 50 16.92 1.59 -9.82
CA GLY A 50 16.93 0.90 -11.12
C GLY A 50 17.52 1.72 -12.28
N CYS A 51 17.67 3.05 -12.12
CA CYS A 51 18.21 3.93 -13.16
C CYS A 51 19.76 3.92 -13.23
N SER A 52 20.47 3.37 -12.24
CA SER A 52 21.94 3.37 -12.20
C SER A 52 22.51 1.96 -12.09
N LYS A 53 23.51 1.65 -12.93
CA LYS A 53 24.26 0.38 -12.85
C LYS A 53 25.08 0.27 -11.56
N GLU A 54 25.50 1.40 -11.00
CA GLU A 54 26.29 1.47 -9.76
C GLU A 54 25.47 1.02 -8.54
N TRP A 55 24.14 1.08 -8.63
CA TRP A 55 23.21 0.76 -7.55
C TRP A 55 22.58 -0.63 -7.67
N THR A 56 23.15 -1.52 -8.50
CA THR A 56 22.56 -2.85 -8.76
C THR A 56 22.36 -3.68 -7.49
N THR A 57 23.33 -3.66 -6.57
CA THR A 57 23.22 -4.40 -5.30
C THR A 57 22.11 -3.83 -4.41
N ASP A 58 22.08 -2.51 -4.23
CA ASP A 58 21.04 -1.83 -3.44
C ASP A 58 19.65 -2.01 -4.06
N TYR A 59 19.56 -2.01 -5.40
CA TYR A 59 18.33 -2.27 -6.14
C TYR A 59 17.78 -3.66 -5.84
N HIS A 60 18.60 -4.71 -5.91
CA HIS A 60 18.15 -6.07 -5.62
C HIS A 60 17.75 -6.26 -4.15
N GLU A 61 18.47 -5.63 -3.23
CA GLU A 61 18.10 -5.63 -1.82
C GLU A 61 16.75 -4.94 -1.58
N ALA A 62 16.56 -3.75 -2.17
CA ALA A 62 15.31 -3.01 -2.12
C ALA A 62 14.15 -3.81 -2.76
N GLN A 63 14.37 -4.49 -3.89
CA GLN A 63 13.36 -5.36 -4.49
C GLN A 63 12.95 -6.49 -3.54
N ARG A 64 13.94 -7.17 -2.92
CA ARG A 64 13.68 -8.25 -1.97
C ARG A 64 12.82 -7.77 -0.80
N ILE A 65 13.16 -6.61 -0.22
CA ILE A 65 12.42 -6.02 0.89
C ILE A 65 11.02 -5.60 0.45
N TYR A 66 10.89 -4.98 -0.73
CA TYR A 66 9.61 -4.60 -1.32
C TYR A 66 8.65 -5.80 -1.42
N PHE A 67 9.07 -6.91 -2.01
CA PHE A 67 8.21 -8.10 -2.15
C PHE A 67 7.90 -8.80 -0.83
N GLN A 68 8.78 -8.65 0.17
CA GLN A 68 8.57 -9.21 1.50
C GLN A 68 7.56 -8.38 2.31
N GLN A 69 7.62 -7.05 2.21
CA GLN A 69 6.84 -6.13 3.04
C GLN A 69 5.50 -5.75 2.43
N ASN A 70 5.34 -5.84 1.11
CA ASN A 70 4.11 -5.44 0.42
C ASN A 70 3.31 -6.68 -0.03
N TYR A 71 2.03 -6.71 0.31
CA TYR A 71 1.14 -7.79 -0.12
C TYR A 71 -0.19 -7.25 -0.63
N VAL A 72 -0.65 -7.81 -1.76
CA VAL A 72 -1.92 -7.46 -2.39
C VAL A 72 -2.88 -8.64 -2.26
N VAL A 73 -4.00 -8.41 -1.58
CA VAL A 73 -5.13 -9.33 -1.45
C VAL A 73 -6.14 -8.99 -2.53
N SER A 74 -6.53 -9.99 -3.29
CA SER A 74 -7.51 -9.92 -4.39
C SER A 74 -8.42 -11.15 -4.31
N VAL A 75 -9.53 -11.12 -5.05
CA VAL A 75 -10.46 -12.27 -5.11
C VAL A 75 -9.74 -13.56 -5.48
N LYS A 76 -8.72 -13.47 -6.35
CA LYS A 76 -7.93 -14.61 -6.84
C LYS A 76 -7.03 -15.25 -5.79
N ASN A 77 -6.56 -14.49 -4.79
CA ASN A 77 -5.56 -14.96 -3.82
C ASN A 77 -6.00 -14.83 -2.35
N GLN A 78 -7.24 -14.43 -2.09
CA GLN A 78 -7.77 -14.25 -0.73
C GLN A 78 -7.66 -15.51 0.15
N GLU A 79 -7.85 -16.71 -0.42
CA GLU A 79 -7.69 -17.96 0.34
C GLU A 79 -6.23 -18.18 0.78
N LYS A 80 -5.27 -17.88 -0.10
CA LYS A 80 -3.84 -17.91 0.26
C LYS A 80 -3.54 -16.94 1.39
N PHE A 81 -4.15 -15.75 1.37
CA PHE A 81 -4.01 -14.77 2.44
C PHE A 81 -4.60 -15.26 3.77
N LYS A 82 -5.83 -15.81 3.75
CA LYS A 82 -6.51 -16.32 4.96
C LYS A 82 -5.67 -17.32 5.73
N TYR A 83 -5.02 -18.24 5.00
CA TYR A 83 -4.26 -19.34 5.58
C TYR A 83 -2.76 -19.11 5.63
N MET A 84 -2.29 -17.93 5.22
CA MET A 84 -0.88 -17.57 5.24
C MET A 84 -0.24 -17.88 6.60
N ASP A 85 0.94 -18.48 6.56
CA ASP A 85 1.68 -18.82 7.77
C ASP A 85 2.09 -17.55 8.55
N ARG A 86 2.36 -17.73 9.84
CA ARG A 86 2.69 -16.61 10.72
C ARG A 86 3.96 -15.88 10.29
N LYS A 87 5.01 -16.61 9.86
CA LYS A 87 6.31 -16.01 9.51
C LYS A 87 6.15 -15.06 8.32
N THR A 88 5.48 -15.51 7.26
CA THR A 88 5.22 -14.69 6.08
C THR A 88 4.30 -13.53 6.42
N ARG A 89 3.22 -13.77 7.17
CA ARG A 89 2.25 -12.72 7.52
C ARG A 89 2.86 -11.60 8.37
N MET A 90 3.73 -11.93 9.32
CA MET A 90 4.41 -10.97 10.17
C MET A 90 5.48 -10.15 9.43
N ALA A 91 5.94 -10.61 8.27
CA ALA A 91 6.91 -9.87 7.46
C ALA A 91 6.25 -8.76 6.62
N ILE A 92 4.94 -8.86 6.38
CA ILE A 92 4.17 -7.88 5.61
C ILE A 92 3.92 -6.66 6.50
N ARG A 93 4.30 -5.48 5.99
CA ARG A 93 4.08 -4.17 6.63
C ARG A 93 2.98 -3.38 5.93
N PHE A 94 2.85 -3.56 4.62
CA PHE A 94 1.92 -2.81 3.77
C PHE A 94 0.96 -3.78 3.09
N LEU A 95 -0.30 -3.74 3.52
CA LEU A 95 -1.34 -4.62 2.99
C LEU A 95 -2.32 -3.83 2.13
N ARG A 96 -2.55 -4.30 0.91
CA ARG A 96 -3.55 -3.74 0.00
C ARG A 96 -4.67 -4.75 -0.25
N PHE A 97 -5.90 -4.30 -0.19
CA PHE A 97 -7.08 -5.05 -0.61
C PHE A 97 -7.57 -4.48 -1.94
N GLU A 98 -7.55 -5.29 -2.99
CA GLU A 98 -8.13 -4.98 -4.29
C GLU A 98 -9.52 -5.58 -4.37
N VAL A 99 -10.50 -4.72 -4.10
CA VAL A 99 -11.92 -5.03 -4.20
C VAL A 99 -12.34 -4.76 -5.65
N LEU A 100 -11.94 -5.68 -6.54
CA LEU A 100 -12.34 -5.65 -7.94
C LEU A 100 -13.69 -6.37 -8.11
N GLN A 101 -14.53 -5.88 -9.02
CA GLN A 101 -15.66 -6.62 -9.51
C GLN A 101 -15.10 -7.85 -10.24
N SER A 102 -15.30 -9.02 -9.66
CA SER A 102 -15.07 -10.26 -10.38
C SER A 102 -16.10 -10.32 -11.51
N ASN A 103 -15.69 -10.55 -12.77
CA ASN A 103 -16.59 -10.82 -13.91
C ASN A 103 -17.46 -12.09 -13.71
N THR A 104 -17.47 -12.66 -12.51
CA THR A 104 -18.26 -13.82 -12.12
C THR A 104 -19.62 -13.35 -11.63
N ASN A 105 -20.68 -14.02 -12.09
CA ASN A 105 -22.01 -13.91 -11.50
C ASN A 105 -22.18 -15.02 -10.46
N PRO A 106 -22.42 -14.70 -9.16
CA PRO A 106 -22.57 -13.36 -8.57
C PRO A 106 -21.22 -12.67 -8.31
N THR A 107 -21.24 -11.33 -8.32
CA THR A 107 -20.10 -10.47 -7.96
C THR A 107 -19.58 -10.85 -6.57
N GLN A 108 -18.36 -11.37 -6.48
CA GLN A 108 -17.75 -11.73 -5.21
C GLN A 108 -16.89 -10.58 -4.68
N CYS A 109 -17.28 -10.03 -3.52
CA CYS A 109 -16.40 -9.21 -2.70
C CYS A 109 -15.31 -10.07 -2.03
N LEU A 110 -14.24 -9.43 -1.54
CA LEU A 110 -13.26 -10.09 -0.68
C LEU A 110 -13.93 -10.61 0.59
N ASN A 111 -13.93 -11.92 0.75
CA ASN A 111 -14.35 -12.58 1.97
C ASN A 111 -13.12 -12.75 2.87
N LEU A 112 -13.08 -12.05 3.99
CA LEU A 112 -11.98 -12.16 4.96
C LEU A 112 -12.35 -13.01 6.19
N ARG A 113 -13.51 -13.67 6.18
CA ARG A 113 -13.95 -14.53 7.28
C ARG A 113 -12.90 -15.61 7.53
N ASN A 114 -12.66 -15.89 8.81
CA ASN A 114 -11.66 -16.85 9.30
C ASN A 114 -10.21 -16.53 8.91
N SER A 115 -9.91 -15.30 8.49
CA SER A 115 -8.53 -14.90 8.20
C SER A 115 -7.66 -15.01 9.45
N ARG A 116 -6.53 -15.72 9.35
CA ARG A 116 -5.54 -15.79 10.44
C ARG A 116 -4.91 -14.43 10.77
N ALA A 117 -5.09 -13.42 9.90
CA ALA A 117 -4.70 -12.05 10.17
C ALA A 117 -5.44 -11.43 11.37
N PHE A 118 -6.60 -11.97 11.77
CA PHE A 118 -7.32 -11.52 12.97
C PHE A 118 -6.61 -11.87 14.28
N CYS A 119 -5.73 -12.88 14.30
CA CYS A 119 -5.13 -13.36 15.54
C CYS A 119 -3.77 -12.73 15.84
N LEU A 120 -3.01 -12.37 14.80
CA LEU A 120 -1.71 -11.73 14.93
C LEU A 120 -1.23 -11.24 13.56
N ASN A 121 -0.97 -9.94 13.43
CA ASN A 121 -0.31 -9.34 12.28
C ASN A 121 0.58 -8.16 12.73
N ASP A 122 1.32 -7.59 11.79
CA ASP A 122 2.22 -6.45 12.06
C ASP A 122 2.14 -5.41 10.94
N PHE A 123 0.92 -5.16 10.48
CA PHE A 123 0.67 -4.22 9.40
C PHE A 123 0.83 -2.79 9.92
N GLU A 124 1.60 -2.00 9.18
CA GLU A 124 1.83 -0.59 9.42
C GLU A 124 0.88 0.27 8.60
N ALA A 125 0.58 -0.14 7.35
CA ALA A 125 -0.41 0.51 6.53
C ALA A 125 -1.37 -0.46 5.85
N LEU A 126 -2.63 -0.03 5.76
CA LEU A 126 -3.69 -0.72 5.04
C LEU A 126 -4.19 0.16 3.89
N THR A 127 -4.36 -0.41 2.70
CA THR A 127 -5.00 0.28 1.56
C THR A 127 -6.17 -0.55 1.08
N ILE A 128 -7.35 0.05 0.97
CA ILE A 128 -8.51 -0.55 0.33
C ILE A 128 -8.69 0.15 -1.01
N ASP A 129 -8.52 -0.60 -2.09
CA ASP A 129 -8.73 -0.11 -3.44
C ASP A 129 -10.05 -0.66 -3.99
N ILE A 130 -10.99 0.25 -4.24
CA ILE A 130 -12.34 -0.02 -4.71
C ILE A 130 -12.53 0.55 -6.13
N THR A 131 -11.45 0.95 -6.81
CA THR A 131 -11.52 1.59 -8.15
C THR A 131 -11.94 0.64 -9.28
N GLY A 132 -12.09 -0.65 -8.99
CA GLY A 132 -12.60 -1.64 -9.94
C GLY A 132 -14.05 -2.05 -9.70
N LEU A 133 -14.83 -1.29 -8.93
CA LEU A 133 -16.28 -1.45 -8.85
C LEU A 133 -16.92 -0.37 -9.72
N ASP A 134 -17.37 -0.73 -10.93
CA ASP A 134 -17.93 0.24 -11.89
C ASP A 134 -19.35 0.68 -11.48
N GLU A 135 -20.17 -0.26 -10.99
CA GLU A 135 -21.48 0.02 -10.37
C GLU A 135 -21.71 -0.92 -9.19
N LEU A 136 -21.88 -0.32 -8.00
CA LEU A 136 -22.31 -1.05 -6.82
C LEU A 136 -23.82 -1.20 -6.85
N GLU A 137 -24.30 -2.36 -7.27
CA GLU A 137 -25.69 -2.73 -6.99
C GLU A 137 -25.93 -2.66 -5.48
N SER A 138 -27.07 -2.09 -5.08
CA SER A 138 -27.48 -1.94 -3.68
C SER A 138 -27.49 -3.25 -2.89
N SER A 139 -27.54 -4.39 -3.58
CA SER A 139 -27.46 -5.76 -3.04
C SER A 139 -26.12 -6.06 -2.35
N HIS A 140 -25.03 -5.39 -2.73
CA HIS A 140 -23.68 -5.64 -2.20
C HIS A 140 -23.32 -4.83 -0.95
N GLY A 141 -24.21 -3.97 -0.47
CA GLY A 141 -23.94 -3.11 0.69
C GLY A 141 -23.59 -3.90 1.97
N ARG A 142 -24.22 -5.06 2.17
CA ARG A 142 -23.92 -5.93 3.33
C ARG A 142 -22.53 -6.56 3.23
N ASP A 143 -22.18 -7.12 2.07
CA ASP A 143 -20.88 -7.78 1.85
C ASP A 143 -19.72 -6.80 2.01
N LEU A 144 -19.88 -5.57 1.49
CA LEU A 144 -18.89 -4.51 1.67
C LEU A 144 -18.78 -4.08 3.13
N ARG A 145 -19.90 -3.95 3.85
CA ARG A 145 -19.86 -3.64 5.27
C ARG A 145 -19.13 -4.72 6.06
N ASP A 146 -19.43 -5.99 5.80
CA ASP A 146 -18.76 -7.12 6.46
C ASP A 146 -17.26 -7.13 6.14
N PHE A 147 -16.90 -6.81 4.90
CA PHE A 147 -15.51 -6.60 4.50
C PHE A 147 -14.85 -5.44 5.27
N PHE A 148 -15.46 -4.26 5.34
CA PHE A 148 -14.90 -3.11 6.08
C PHE A 148 -14.75 -3.41 7.57
N CYS A 149 -15.74 -4.07 8.19
CA CYS A 149 -15.65 -4.56 9.57
C CYS A 149 -14.46 -5.51 9.75
N ALA A 150 -14.28 -6.46 8.83
CA ALA A 150 -13.13 -7.36 8.86
C ALA A 150 -11.80 -6.60 8.74
N VAL A 151 -11.70 -5.60 7.85
CA VAL A 151 -10.48 -4.79 7.75
C VAL A 151 -10.21 -4.02 9.05
N ASP A 152 -11.23 -3.48 9.72
CA ASP A 152 -11.05 -2.83 11.04
C ASP A 152 -10.59 -3.81 12.13
N TYR A 153 -11.08 -5.06 12.13
CA TYR A 153 -10.55 -6.09 13.03
C TYR A 153 -9.08 -6.41 12.74
N ILE A 154 -8.70 -6.55 11.46
CA ILE A 154 -7.30 -6.75 11.06
C ILE A 154 -6.43 -5.59 11.55
N ARG A 155 -6.91 -4.35 11.36
CA ARG A 155 -6.26 -3.13 11.82
C ARG A 155 -5.99 -3.15 13.32
N LYS A 156 -7.02 -3.48 14.12
CA LYS A 156 -6.94 -3.59 15.58
C LYS A 156 -6.03 -4.72 16.06
N ALA A 157 -5.92 -5.80 15.28
CA ALA A 157 -5.09 -6.95 15.58
C ALA A 157 -3.59 -6.74 15.23
N SER A 158 -3.22 -5.60 14.64
CA SER A 158 -1.81 -5.28 14.34
C SER A 158 -1.03 -5.00 15.61
N LEU A 159 0.11 -5.68 15.78
CA LEU A 159 0.92 -5.67 17.01
C LEU A 159 1.37 -4.26 17.41
N HIS A 160 1.86 -3.47 16.46
CA HIS A 160 2.32 -2.10 16.69
C HIS A 160 1.27 -1.05 16.31
N GLY A 161 0.07 -1.49 15.94
CA GLY A 161 -0.96 -0.63 15.37
C GLY A 161 -0.70 -0.25 13.91
N VAL A 162 -1.79 0.04 13.20
CA VAL A 162 -1.74 0.56 11.84
C VAL A 162 -1.62 2.07 11.90
N ARG A 163 -0.47 2.60 11.45
CA ARG A 163 -0.20 4.04 11.36
C ARG A 163 -1.08 4.74 10.33
N MET A 164 -1.45 4.02 9.26
CA MET A 164 -2.09 4.62 8.10
C MET A 164 -3.10 3.68 7.44
N MET A 165 -4.30 4.19 7.18
CA MET A 165 -5.32 3.44 6.43
C MET A 165 -5.92 4.31 5.33
N HIS A 166 -5.78 3.87 4.09
CA HIS A 166 -6.30 4.53 2.90
C HIS A 166 -7.44 3.75 2.27
N VAL A 167 -8.41 4.46 1.73
CA VAL A 167 -9.47 3.91 0.88
C VAL A 167 -9.48 4.77 -0.36
N ILE A 168 -9.38 4.11 -1.51
CA ILE A 168 -9.34 4.72 -2.83
C ILE A 168 -10.64 4.34 -3.52
N ILE A 169 -11.41 5.37 -3.89
CA ILE A 169 -12.77 5.21 -4.43
C ILE A 169 -12.88 5.96 -5.75
N ASP A 170 -13.44 5.33 -6.77
CA ASP A 170 -13.87 6.04 -7.99
C ASP A 170 -15.09 6.92 -7.68
N GLN A 171 -15.09 8.16 -8.16
CA GLN A 171 -16.21 9.07 -7.93
C GLN A 171 -17.55 8.51 -8.42
N SER A 172 -17.56 7.70 -9.48
CA SER A 172 -18.77 7.03 -9.97
C SER A 172 -19.40 6.09 -8.93
N ALA A 173 -18.55 5.35 -8.19
CA ALA A 173 -18.97 4.36 -7.20
C ALA A 173 -19.38 4.95 -5.84
N LYS A 174 -19.14 6.25 -5.60
CA LYS A 174 -19.29 6.90 -4.28
C LYS A 174 -20.71 6.81 -3.72
N ARG A 175 -21.76 6.86 -4.56
CA ARG A 175 -23.17 6.88 -4.11
C ARG A 175 -23.59 5.62 -3.34
N GLY A 176 -22.99 4.46 -3.63
CA GLY A 176 -23.27 3.19 -2.93
C GLY A 176 -22.35 2.91 -1.73
N LEU A 177 -21.30 3.70 -1.54
CA LEU A 177 -20.21 3.41 -0.59
C LEU A 177 -20.28 4.18 0.72
N ILE A 178 -21.08 5.27 0.80
CA ILE A 178 -21.15 6.12 1.99
C ILE A 178 -21.56 5.33 3.24
N TRP A 179 -22.60 4.49 3.14
CA TRP A 179 -23.08 3.70 4.28
C TRP A 179 -22.09 2.58 4.69
N PRO A 180 -21.55 1.76 3.78
CA PRO A 180 -20.50 0.80 4.12
C PRO A 180 -19.26 1.44 4.75
N LEU A 181 -18.78 2.58 4.23
CA LEU A 181 -17.60 3.29 4.77
C LEU A 181 -17.83 3.82 6.18
N ALA A 182 -19.07 4.18 6.54
CA ALA A 182 -19.39 4.64 7.89
C ALA A 182 -19.07 3.58 8.96
N SER A 183 -18.97 2.29 8.59
CA SER A 183 -18.52 1.22 9.50
C SER A 183 -17.05 1.35 9.94
N LEU A 184 -16.22 2.06 9.18
CA LEU A 184 -14.84 2.40 9.56
C LEU A 184 -14.78 3.48 10.66
N GLY A 185 -15.92 4.08 11.01
CA GLY A 185 -16.07 5.04 12.11
C GLY A 185 -15.80 6.50 11.72
N LYS A 186 -15.97 7.39 12.70
CA LYS A 186 -15.88 8.86 12.53
C LYS A 186 -14.47 9.39 12.23
N ASN A 187 -13.45 8.56 12.44
CA ASN A 187 -12.04 8.90 12.25
C ASN A 187 -11.62 8.85 10.78
N TYR A 188 -12.54 8.49 9.88
CA TYR A 188 -12.28 8.35 8.47
C TYR A 188 -12.74 9.60 7.72
N GLN A 189 -11.79 10.37 7.20
CA GLN A 189 -12.08 11.65 6.54
C GLN A 189 -11.53 11.68 5.13
N SER A 190 -12.26 12.36 4.24
CA SER A 190 -11.75 12.65 2.90
C SER A 190 -10.49 13.50 2.99
N LYS A 191 -9.46 13.10 2.26
CA LYS A 191 -8.19 13.82 2.08
C LYS A 191 -8.17 14.63 0.79
N GLY A 192 -9.26 14.58 0.02
CA GLY A 192 -9.41 15.27 -1.25
C GLY A 192 -9.52 14.32 -2.43
N VAL A 193 -9.81 14.93 -3.58
CA VAL A 193 -9.91 14.24 -4.87
C VAL A 193 -8.59 14.43 -5.60
N VAL A 194 -8.03 13.34 -6.09
CA VAL A 194 -6.81 13.33 -6.89
C VAL A 194 -7.07 12.64 -8.22
N ILE A 195 -6.30 12.99 -9.24
CA ILE A 195 -6.33 12.29 -10.53
C ILE A 195 -5.23 11.24 -10.49
N LEU A 196 -5.60 9.96 -10.51
CA LEU A 196 -4.66 8.84 -10.57
C LEU A 196 -4.95 8.01 -11.84
N ASN A 197 -3.95 7.81 -12.69
CA ASN A 197 -4.06 7.09 -13.97
C ASN A 197 -5.25 7.56 -14.84
N GLY A 198 -5.48 8.88 -14.88
CA GLY A 198 -6.59 9.49 -15.64
C GLY A 198 -7.97 9.36 -14.99
N ARG A 199 -8.09 8.69 -13.83
CA ARG A 199 -9.34 8.55 -13.08
C ARG A 199 -9.39 9.53 -11.90
N ARG A 200 -10.54 10.13 -11.67
CA ARG A 200 -10.79 10.95 -10.48
C ARG A 200 -11.10 10.02 -9.31
N VAL A 201 -10.17 9.92 -8.38
CA VAL A 201 -10.34 9.12 -7.18
C VAL A 201 -10.40 10.00 -5.95
N GLU A 202 -11.22 9.61 -5.00
CA GLU A 202 -11.24 10.23 -3.68
C GLU A 202 -10.44 9.38 -2.71
N LEU A 203 -9.49 10.03 -2.04
CA LEU A 203 -8.68 9.41 -1.00
C LEU A 203 -9.34 9.69 0.33
N PHE A 204 -9.61 8.64 1.08
CA PHE A 204 -9.98 8.75 2.48
C PHE A 204 -8.81 8.27 3.35
N GLY A 205 -8.59 8.96 4.46
CA GLY A 205 -7.54 8.64 5.41
C GLY A 205 -8.14 8.47 6.80
N TRP A 206 -7.70 7.43 7.50
CA TRP A 206 -7.95 7.30 8.92
C TRP A 206 -7.03 8.24 9.70
N GLN A 207 -7.58 9.01 10.62
CA GLN A 207 -6.85 9.77 11.64
C GLN A 207 -7.24 9.23 13.01
N GLY A 208 -6.37 8.44 13.62
CA GLY A 208 -6.51 8.11 15.02
C GLY A 208 -5.16 8.14 15.72
N ASN A 209 -5.25 8.54 16.98
CA ASN A 209 -4.16 8.56 17.95
C ASN A 209 -3.72 7.14 18.33
#